data_AF-A0A0K8RHX5-F1
#
_entry.id   AF-A0A0K8RHX5-F1
#
_cell.length_a   1.000
_cell.length_b   1.000
_cell.length_c   1.000
_cell.angle_alpha   90.00
_cell.angle_beta   90.00
_cell.angle_gamma   90.00
#
_symmetry.space_group_name_H-M   'P 1'
#
loop_
_entity.id
_entity.type
_entity.pdbx_description
1 polymer ?
#
loop_
_entity_poly.entity_id
_entity_poly.type
_entity_poly.pdbx_seq_one_letter_code
_entity_poly.pdbx_strand_id
1 'polypeptide(L)'
;MLEVYRLAFFCAIFCVNVDCVPFSEYIVYPKLLEAREINGQKVLHIKDGLTLTLKKLSVLADSLVFTETNDGVATEAIMNGTDLEENLYQDREKMAAVALEESGCTIKVMGVLSDKLRIAPLPLMARSEEGHLALRIYEVEPSINHEEYDPALPDTLPEQQARTKRRTRAAFMNQVPDSFLVEVHVMVDEHHYKVFGRREDLVTYLALTIALVNMRFEDTSGPNIQFLLTSIQKEQGFAQTFLEKDIDWPAANKTYADADQTFEHLLVKYGRSPADITVAVTGLILGDNVYDFDFNDARVQGKARRGGVCNGSYSMVMVEDVPLSFGMVSLLPHELGHALGAPHEGEIYTWNEDLPPRKECRKDIKDNNFGNFIMHPFKPGNGKFSNCSKEHMTAFISTLSTSCFELKAKQNCTTEVKKLPGVSVNLTNICKKAHPNFLTWNAEHLPYLNSACLFECCSPRPDSPHEKTCAKHPLPDGADCGGGKRCVKGTCGYYDQYGSPTTPRQGA
;
A
#
# COMPACT_ATOMS: atom_id res chain seq x y z
N MET A 1 63.90 28.55 -9.08
CA MET A 1 63.08 27.61 -9.89
C MET A 1 63.10 26.21 -9.29
N LEU A 2 62.57 26.03 -8.07
CA LEU A 2 62.40 24.68 -7.49
C LEU A 2 61.27 24.60 -6.44
N GLU A 3 60.32 25.54 -6.44
CA GLU A 3 59.18 25.54 -5.48
C GLU A 3 57.79 25.62 -6.12
N VAL A 4 57.68 25.73 -7.45
CA VAL A 4 56.37 25.75 -8.13
C VAL A 4 55.92 24.35 -8.59
N TYR A 5 56.83 23.36 -8.59
CA TYR A 5 56.55 21.99 -9.06
C TYR A 5 56.06 21.02 -7.98
N ARG A 6 56.00 21.42 -6.69
CA ARG A 6 55.49 20.55 -5.62
C ARG A 6 53.99 20.74 -5.32
N LEU A 7 53.39 21.85 -5.73
CA LEU A 7 51.97 22.11 -5.52
C LEU A 7 51.07 21.47 -6.60
N ALA A 8 51.61 21.23 -7.80
CA ALA A 8 50.87 20.57 -8.88
C ALA A 8 50.81 19.03 -8.74
N PHE A 9 51.68 18.42 -7.93
CA PHE A 9 51.70 16.96 -7.73
C PHE A 9 50.81 16.48 -6.58
N PHE A 10 50.42 17.37 -5.66
CA PHE A 10 49.50 17.02 -4.56
C PHE A 10 48.02 17.21 -4.89
N CYS A 11 47.68 17.98 -5.93
CA CYS A 11 46.29 18.04 -6.44
C CYS A 11 45.93 16.87 -7.38
N ALA A 12 46.89 16.02 -7.75
CA ALA A 12 46.67 14.90 -8.67
C ALA A 12 46.49 13.52 -7.97
N ILE A 13 46.58 13.45 -6.63
CA ILE A 13 46.51 12.17 -5.87
C ILE A 13 45.40 12.18 -4.79
N PHE A 14 44.43 13.10 -4.89
CA PHE A 14 43.18 13.04 -4.11
C PHE A 14 41.92 13.08 -4.99
N CYS A 15 42.02 12.66 -6.24
CA CYS A 15 40.89 11.97 -6.88
C CYS A 15 40.91 10.54 -6.36
N VAL A 16 40.55 10.37 -5.08
CA VAL A 16 39.98 9.09 -4.64
C VAL A 16 38.81 8.88 -5.58
N ASN A 17 38.86 7.81 -6.36
CA ASN A 17 37.72 7.29 -7.09
C ASN A 17 36.63 7.04 -6.05
N VAL A 18 35.84 8.07 -5.80
CA VAL A 18 34.44 7.87 -5.50
C VAL A 18 33.88 7.44 -6.84
N ASP A 19 33.95 6.13 -7.09
CA ASP A 19 33.06 5.48 -8.04
C ASP A 19 31.65 5.66 -7.46
N CYS A 20 31.12 6.89 -7.50
CA CYS A 20 29.70 7.09 -7.65
C CYS A 20 29.41 6.49 -9.02
N VAL A 21 29.11 5.19 -9.05
CA VAL A 21 28.36 4.62 -10.16
C VAL A 21 27.16 5.53 -10.29
N PRO A 22 27.04 6.33 -11.38
CA PRO A 22 25.86 7.14 -11.52
C PRO A 22 24.71 6.16 -11.62
N PHE A 23 23.75 6.23 -10.71
CA PHE A 23 22.44 5.60 -10.94
C PHE A 23 22.05 5.99 -12.35
N SER A 24 21.90 4.99 -13.21
CA SER A 24 21.74 5.25 -14.63
C SER A 24 20.31 5.73 -14.88
N GLU A 25 20.12 7.03 -14.66
CA GLU A 25 18.86 7.71 -14.95
C GLU A 25 18.79 7.97 -16.46
N TYR A 26 17.79 7.38 -17.11
CA TYR A 26 17.56 7.57 -18.54
C TYR A 26 16.26 8.33 -18.76
N ILE A 27 16.33 9.39 -19.56
CA ILE A 27 15.13 10.04 -20.09
C ILE A 27 14.70 9.29 -21.34
N VAL A 28 13.43 8.91 -21.40
CA VAL A 28 12.85 8.14 -22.49
C VAL A 28 11.51 8.74 -22.93
N TYR A 29 11.12 8.42 -24.16
CA TYR A 29 9.85 8.83 -24.77
C TYR A 29 9.14 7.59 -25.32
N PRO A 30 8.45 6.83 -24.47
CA PRO A 30 7.89 5.55 -24.88
C PRO A 30 6.81 5.73 -25.95
N LYS A 31 6.64 4.68 -26.77
CA LYS A 31 5.61 4.60 -27.82
C LYS A 31 4.77 3.35 -27.61
N LEU A 32 3.46 3.49 -27.75
CA LEU A 32 2.55 2.36 -27.74
C LEU A 32 2.42 1.83 -29.17
N LEU A 33 2.73 0.55 -29.34
CA LEU A 33 2.65 -0.15 -30.61
C LEU A 33 1.51 -1.17 -30.53
N GLU A 34 0.63 -1.19 -31.51
CA GLU A 34 -0.40 -2.21 -31.63
C GLU A 34 0.12 -3.38 -32.49
N ALA A 35 0.06 -4.60 -31.95
CA ALA A 35 0.41 -5.79 -32.71
C ALA A 35 -0.63 -6.03 -33.82
N ARG A 36 -0.17 -6.47 -34.99
CA ARG A 36 -1.03 -6.87 -36.14
C ARG A 36 -1.73 -8.23 -35.93
N GLU A 37 -1.64 -8.82 -34.75
CA GLU A 37 -2.25 -10.11 -34.42
C GLU A 37 -3.72 -9.95 -34.01
N ILE A 38 -4.47 -11.06 -34.14
CA ILE A 38 -5.93 -11.17 -34.02
C ILE A 38 -6.44 -10.75 -32.62
N ASN A 39 -5.56 -10.65 -31.62
CA ASN A 39 -5.92 -10.36 -30.22
C ASN A 39 -5.68 -8.92 -29.76
N GLY A 40 -5.20 -8.00 -30.60
CA GLY A 40 -5.03 -6.58 -30.23
C GLY A 40 -4.07 -6.34 -29.07
N GLN A 41 -3.05 -7.19 -28.92
CA GLN A 41 -2.07 -7.09 -27.83
C GLN A 41 -1.24 -5.81 -27.99
N LYS A 42 -1.20 -4.99 -26.93
CA LYS A 42 -0.44 -3.73 -26.89
C LYS A 42 1.01 -4.01 -26.48
N VAL A 43 1.96 -3.39 -27.18
CA VAL A 43 3.38 -3.44 -26.85
C VAL A 43 3.85 -2.04 -26.50
N LEU A 44 4.37 -1.85 -25.30
CA LEU A 44 4.99 -0.60 -24.89
C LEU A 44 6.47 -0.64 -25.26
N HIS A 45 6.86 0.13 -26.27
CA HIS A 45 8.27 0.31 -26.63
C HIS A 45 8.85 1.48 -25.85
N ILE A 46 9.80 1.22 -24.95
CA ILE A 46 10.37 2.23 -24.03
C ILE A 46 11.69 2.76 -24.60
N LYS A 47 12.61 1.86 -24.94
CA LYS A 47 13.87 2.13 -25.66
C LYS A 47 14.37 0.85 -26.33
N ASP A 48 15.43 0.95 -27.12
CA ASP A 48 16.10 -0.22 -27.68
C ASP A 48 16.48 -1.22 -26.59
N GLY A 49 16.09 -2.48 -26.77
CA GLY A 49 16.29 -3.55 -25.80
C GLY A 49 15.33 -3.56 -24.61
N LEU A 50 14.39 -2.61 -24.51
CA LEU A 50 13.42 -2.52 -23.42
C LEU A 50 12.00 -2.27 -23.94
N THR A 51 11.24 -3.35 -24.03
CA THR A 51 9.83 -3.34 -24.43
C THR A 51 9.00 -4.13 -23.42
N LEU A 52 7.73 -3.79 -23.21
CA LEU A 52 6.79 -4.57 -22.40
C LEU A 52 5.67 -5.11 -23.27
N THR A 53 5.36 -6.39 -23.11
CA THR A 53 4.16 -7.00 -23.70
C THR A 53 3.01 -6.82 -22.72
N LEU A 54 2.09 -5.91 -23.02
CA LEU A 54 1.07 -5.49 -22.05
C LEU A 54 -0.08 -6.50 -22.02
N LYS A 55 -0.22 -7.17 -20.87
CA LYS A 55 -1.41 -7.96 -20.52
C LYS A 55 -2.18 -7.25 -19.41
N LYS A 56 -3.51 -7.22 -19.45
CA LYS A 56 -4.30 -6.72 -18.32
C LYS A 56 -3.96 -7.49 -17.04
N LEU A 57 -3.93 -6.78 -15.92
CA LEU A 57 -3.85 -7.39 -14.59
C LEU A 57 -5.18 -7.24 -13.86
N SER A 58 -5.42 -8.12 -12.89
CA SER A 58 -6.56 -8.01 -11.98
C SER A 58 -6.17 -8.49 -10.59
N VAL A 59 -6.31 -7.60 -9.62
CA VAL A 59 -5.83 -7.67 -8.24
C VAL A 59 -6.71 -6.89 -7.25
N LEU A 60 -7.66 -6.09 -7.74
CA LEU A 60 -8.65 -5.37 -6.93
C LEU A 60 -9.94 -6.19 -6.83
N ALA A 61 -10.61 -6.10 -5.69
CA ALA A 61 -12.01 -6.51 -5.61
C ALA A 61 -12.90 -5.61 -6.47
N ASP A 62 -14.01 -6.15 -7.00
CA ASP A 62 -14.99 -5.41 -7.81
C ASP A 62 -15.43 -4.10 -7.13
N SER A 63 -15.57 -4.12 -5.80
CA SER A 63 -15.83 -2.96 -4.97
C SER A 63 -14.71 -2.80 -3.95
N LEU A 64 -13.86 -1.80 -4.17
CA LEU A 64 -12.77 -1.43 -3.27
C LEU A 64 -13.28 -0.41 -2.25
N VAL A 65 -13.14 -0.71 -0.95
CA VAL A 65 -13.49 0.23 0.12
C VAL A 65 -12.30 1.13 0.43
N PHE A 66 -12.48 2.43 0.35
CA PHE A 66 -11.46 3.43 0.66
C PHE A 66 -11.89 4.26 1.87
N THR A 67 -11.14 4.17 2.96
CA THR A 67 -11.43 4.83 4.23
C THR A 67 -10.49 6.00 4.45
N GLU A 68 -11.06 7.19 4.68
CA GLU A 68 -10.32 8.40 5.03
C GLU A 68 -10.83 8.94 6.36
N THR A 69 -9.92 9.10 7.33
CA THR A 69 -10.24 9.77 8.59
C THR A 69 -9.88 11.25 8.49
N ASN A 70 -10.90 12.10 8.40
CA ASN A 70 -10.75 13.56 8.42
C ASN A 70 -11.37 14.10 9.71
N ASP A 71 -10.60 14.82 10.53
CA ASP A 71 -11.04 15.44 11.80
C ASP A 71 -11.78 14.46 12.73
N GLY A 72 -11.22 13.25 12.87
CA GLY A 72 -11.73 12.17 13.71
C GLY A 72 -12.99 11.46 13.20
N VAL A 73 -13.46 11.76 11.98
CA VAL A 73 -14.58 11.07 11.34
C VAL A 73 -14.06 10.22 10.19
N ALA A 74 -14.21 8.90 10.33
CA ALA A 74 -13.95 7.97 9.24
C ALA A 74 -15.06 8.08 8.19
N THR A 75 -14.65 8.31 6.95
CA THR A 75 -15.52 8.32 5.77
C THR A 75 -15.12 7.17 4.85
N GLU A 76 -16.09 6.40 4.42
CA GLU A 76 -15.89 5.28 3.48
C GLU A 76 -16.38 5.71 2.09
N ALA A 77 -15.54 5.48 1.08
CA ALA A 77 -15.90 5.59 -0.33
C ALA A 77 -15.77 4.21 -0.97
N ILE A 78 -16.79 3.80 -1.73
CA ILE A 78 -16.72 2.58 -2.53
C ILE A 78 -16.26 2.98 -3.94
N MET A 79 -15.17 2.38 -4.40
CA MET A 79 -14.60 2.59 -5.73
C MET A 79 -14.77 1.32 -6.57
N ASN A 80 -15.08 1.48 -7.86
CA ASN A 80 -15.22 0.35 -8.78
C ASN A 80 -13.82 -0.18 -9.15
N GLY A 81 -13.50 -1.40 -8.72
CA GLY A 81 -12.21 -2.04 -9.00
C GLY A 81 -11.97 -2.26 -10.48
N THR A 82 -13.01 -2.63 -11.25
CA THR A 82 -12.89 -2.84 -12.70
C THR A 82 -12.47 -1.56 -13.42
N ASP A 83 -13.06 -0.42 -13.04
CA ASP A 83 -12.71 0.88 -13.65
C ASP A 83 -11.28 1.32 -13.27
N LEU A 84 -10.87 1.04 -12.03
CA LEU A 84 -9.51 1.34 -11.54
C LEU A 84 -8.43 0.49 -12.22
N GLU A 85 -8.77 -0.72 -12.67
CA GLU A 85 -7.87 -1.63 -13.37
C GLU A 85 -7.82 -1.39 -14.89
N GLU A 86 -8.70 -0.54 -15.44
CA GLU A 86 -8.80 -0.31 -16.87
C GLU A 86 -7.45 0.07 -17.49
N ASN A 87 -6.59 0.77 -16.77
CA ASN A 87 -5.30 1.24 -17.29
C ASN A 87 -4.09 0.50 -16.73
N LEU A 88 -4.29 -0.64 -16.07
CA LEU A 88 -3.23 -1.40 -15.42
C LEU A 88 -2.82 -2.63 -16.24
N TYR A 89 -1.51 -2.81 -16.38
CA TYR A 89 -0.92 -3.85 -17.22
C TYR A 89 0.26 -4.51 -16.53
N GLN A 90 0.49 -5.77 -16.87
CA GLN A 90 1.60 -6.60 -16.40
C GLN A 90 2.34 -7.26 -17.58
N ASP A 91 3.63 -7.53 -17.39
CA ASP A 91 4.46 -8.41 -18.20
C ASP A 91 5.21 -9.35 -17.25
N ARG A 92 4.69 -10.59 -17.13
CA ARG A 92 5.16 -11.57 -16.14
C ARG A 92 6.56 -12.08 -16.42
N GLU A 93 6.95 -12.17 -17.70
CA GLU A 93 8.30 -12.61 -18.06
C GLU A 93 9.36 -11.62 -17.58
N LYS A 94 8.99 -10.34 -17.49
CA LYS A 94 9.86 -9.26 -17.03
C LYS A 94 9.64 -8.85 -15.58
N MET A 95 8.72 -9.49 -14.86
CA MET A 95 8.28 -9.07 -13.51
C MET A 95 7.88 -7.58 -13.47
N ALA A 96 7.20 -7.12 -14.53
CA ALA A 96 6.84 -5.72 -14.72
C ALA A 96 5.34 -5.49 -14.51
N ALA A 97 4.99 -4.36 -13.91
CA ALA A 97 3.62 -3.89 -13.76
C ALA A 97 3.58 -2.37 -13.91
N VAL A 98 2.72 -1.87 -14.80
CA VAL A 98 2.64 -0.44 -15.13
C VAL A 98 1.20 0.03 -15.25
N ALA A 99 0.97 1.27 -14.83
CA ALA A 99 -0.21 2.05 -15.19
C ALA A 99 0.10 2.85 -16.46
N LEU A 100 -0.80 2.79 -17.44
CA LEU A 100 -0.65 3.46 -18.72
C LEU A 100 -1.90 4.29 -19.02
N GLU A 101 -1.74 5.62 -19.00
CA GLU A 101 -2.79 6.58 -19.37
C GLU A 101 -2.52 7.12 -20.78
N GLU A 102 -3.53 7.04 -21.64
CA GLU A 102 -3.48 7.59 -23.00
C GLU A 102 -4.23 8.94 -23.04
N SER A 103 -3.60 9.98 -23.57
CA SER A 103 -4.21 11.30 -23.73
C SER A 103 -3.81 11.90 -25.07
N GLY A 104 -4.69 11.73 -26.07
CA GLY A 104 -4.38 12.06 -27.46
C GLY A 104 -3.22 11.21 -27.97
N CYS A 105 -2.16 11.85 -28.47
CA CYS A 105 -0.91 11.17 -28.87
C CYS A 105 0.13 11.05 -27.74
N THR A 106 -0.20 11.48 -26.53
CA THR A 106 0.72 11.38 -25.39
C THR A 106 0.37 10.18 -24.53
N ILE A 107 1.39 9.42 -24.13
CA ILE A 107 1.24 8.37 -23.13
C ILE A 107 1.95 8.76 -21.84
N LYS A 108 1.31 8.48 -20.71
CA LYS A 108 1.89 8.62 -19.38
C LYS A 108 1.98 7.22 -18.78
N VAL A 109 3.17 6.87 -18.31
CA VAL A 109 3.45 5.54 -17.75
C VAL A 109 4.12 5.70 -16.39
N MET A 110 3.67 4.89 -15.43
CA MET A 110 4.26 4.78 -14.10
C MET A 110 4.27 3.32 -13.67
N GLY A 111 5.33 2.86 -13.01
CA GLY A 111 5.37 1.52 -12.44
C GLY A 111 6.75 0.90 -12.38
N VAL A 112 6.77 -0.42 -12.43
CA VAL A 112 7.95 -1.27 -12.32
C VAL A 112 8.21 -1.95 -13.65
N LEU A 113 9.44 -1.83 -14.16
CA LEU A 113 9.87 -2.40 -15.45
C LEU A 113 10.63 -3.72 -15.30
N SER A 114 11.28 -3.91 -14.15
CA SER A 114 11.95 -5.15 -13.75
C SER A 114 12.15 -5.17 -12.24
N ASP A 115 12.81 -6.20 -11.72
CA ASP A 115 13.35 -6.24 -10.35
C ASP A 115 13.97 -4.91 -9.88
N LYS A 116 14.84 -4.31 -10.71
CA LYS A 116 15.60 -3.09 -10.37
C LYS A 116 15.08 -1.82 -11.02
N LEU A 117 14.44 -1.91 -12.17
CA LEU A 117 14.08 -0.73 -12.96
C LEU A 117 12.66 -0.23 -12.65
N ARG A 118 12.54 1.08 -12.52
CA ARG A 118 11.27 1.81 -12.33
C ARG A 118 11.07 2.81 -13.46
N ILE A 119 9.81 3.18 -13.71
CA ILE A 119 9.46 4.23 -14.67
C ILE A 119 8.52 5.25 -14.04
N ALA A 120 8.78 6.53 -14.24
CA ALA A 120 7.95 7.61 -13.73
C ALA A 120 7.87 8.80 -14.71
N PRO A 121 6.73 9.52 -14.76
CA PRO A 121 6.58 10.68 -15.62
C PRO A 121 7.38 11.90 -15.13
N LEU A 122 7.88 12.71 -16.07
CA LEU A 122 8.51 14.01 -15.82
C LEU A 122 7.66 15.14 -16.42
N PRO A 123 6.56 15.56 -15.76
CA PRO A 123 5.59 16.50 -16.34
C PRO A 123 6.14 17.91 -16.56
N LEU A 124 7.21 18.29 -15.85
CA LEU A 124 7.84 19.62 -15.94
C LEU A 124 8.96 19.68 -16.99
N MET A 125 9.34 18.54 -17.58
CA MET A 125 10.39 18.48 -18.59
C MET A 125 9.85 18.77 -19.99
N ALA A 126 10.70 19.30 -20.86
CA ALA A 126 10.33 19.57 -22.25
C ALA A 126 9.87 18.28 -22.96
N ARG A 127 8.76 18.39 -23.70
CA ARG A 127 8.25 17.31 -24.56
C ARG A 127 9.20 17.06 -25.73
N SER A 128 9.13 15.88 -26.33
CA SER A 128 9.86 15.61 -27.59
C SER A 128 9.36 16.52 -28.72
N GLU A 129 10.10 16.57 -29.84
CA GLU A 129 9.66 17.26 -31.06
C GLU A 129 8.30 16.76 -31.56
N GLU A 130 7.99 15.47 -31.33
CA GLU A 130 6.71 14.83 -31.66
C GLU A 130 5.62 15.06 -30.58
N GLY A 131 5.93 15.81 -29.51
CA GLY A 131 4.99 16.16 -28.44
C GLY A 131 4.86 15.10 -27.32
N HIS A 132 5.69 14.05 -27.31
CA HIS A 132 5.66 12.99 -26.30
C HIS A 132 6.16 13.48 -24.94
N LEU A 133 5.54 12.97 -23.87
CA LEU A 133 5.94 13.24 -22.49
C LEU A 133 7.29 12.58 -22.19
N ALA A 134 8.18 13.30 -21.51
CA ALA A 134 9.42 12.72 -21.00
C ALA A 134 9.14 11.85 -19.77
N LEU A 135 9.73 10.66 -19.73
CA LEU A 135 9.68 9.77 -18.58
C LEU A 135 11.12 9.49 -18.12
N ARG A 136 11.31 9.29 -16.81
CA ARG A 136 12.57 8.78 -16.27
C ARG A 136 12.49 7.29 -16.03
N ILE A 137 13.56 6.59 -16.39
CA ILE A 137 13.88 5.27 -15.87
C ILE A 137 14.97 5.45 -14.82
N TYR A 138 14.78 4.86 -13.66
CA TYR A 138 15.77 4.88 -12.59
C TYR A 138 15.87 3.49 -11.95
N GLU A 139 17.02 3.23 -11.36
CA GLU A 139 17.30 1.98 -10.66
C GLU A 139 17.00 2.14 -9.17
N VAL A 140 16.40 1.12 -8.57
CA VAL A 140 16.21 1.01 -7.12
C VAL A 140 17.03 -0.19 -6.65
N GLU A 141 17.90 0.03 -5.66
CA GLU A 141 18.75 -1.04 -5.12
C GLU A 141 17.91 -2.08 -4.35
N PRO A 142 18.30 -3.37 -4.37
CA PRO A 142 17.68 -4.39 -3.54
C PRO A 142 17.86 -4.07 -2.05
N SER A 143 16.85 -4.39 -1.24
CA SER A 143 16.93 -4.19 0.20
C SER A 143 17.91 -5.15 0.87
N ILE A 144 18.64 -4.63 1.87
CA ILE A 144 19.59 -5.38 2.70
C ILE A 144 19.22 -5.10 4.16
N ASN A 145 19.09 -6.17 4.95
CA ASN A 145 18.81 -6.16 6.40
C ASN A 145 19.96 -6.78 7.17
N HIS A 146 20.05 -6.43 8.46
CA HIS A 146 20.74 -7.24 9.46
C HIS A 146 19.71 -7.96 10.34
N GLU A 147 20.16 -9.03 11.02
CA GLU A 147 19.34 -10.03 11.73
C GLU A 147 18.03 -9.45 12.27
N GLU A 148 16.89 -9.81 11.66
CA GLU A 148 15.60 -9.49 12.24
C GLU A 148 15.51 -10.34 13.52
N TYR A 149 15.75 -9.70 14.67
CA TYR A 149 15.47 -10.32 15.94
C TYR A 149 13.96 -10.52 15.99
N ASP A 150 13.54 -11.75 15.75
CA ASP A 150 12.22 -12.24 16.11
C ASP A 150 12.27 -12.53 17.61
N PRO A 151 11.80 -11.60 18.48
CA PRO A 151 11.44 -12.03 19.81
C PRO A 151 10.29 -13.02 19.58
N ALA A 152 10.62 -14.31 19.63
CA ALA A 152 9.69 -15.33 20.04
C ALA A 152 9.23 -14.95 21.46
N LEU A 153 8.37 -13.92 21.56
CA LEU A 153 7.46 -13.77 22.67
C LEU A 153 6.77 -15.12 22.76
N PRO A 154 6.74 -15.77 23.93
CA PRO A 154 6.06 -17.03 24.10
C PRO A 154 4.57 -16.77 23.86
N ASP A 155 4.15 -16.86 22.59
CA ASP A 155 2.76 -16.79 22.21
C ASP A 155 2.13 -18.08 22.72
N THR A 156 1.52 -17.98 23.90
CA THR A 156 0.57 -18.96 24.38
C THR A 156 -0.63 -18.94 23.44
N LEU A 157 -0.54 -19.70 22.35
CA LEU A 157 -1.73 -20.12 21.61
C LEU A 157 -2.68 -20.82 22.60
N PRO A 158 -4.01 -20.74 22.42
CA PRO A 158 -4.93 -21.50 23.26
C PRO A 158 -4.70 -23.01 23.09
N GLU A 159 -3.93 -23.63 23.98
CA GLU A 159 -3.76 -25.09 24.14
C GLU A 159 -5.12 -25.84 24.18
N GLN A 160 -6.20 -25.13 24.49
CA GLN A 160 -7.55 -25.65 24.68
C GLN A 160 -8.14 -26.32 23.42
N GLN A 161 -7.72 -25.97 22.20
CA GLN A 161 -8.25 -26.65 20.99
C GLN A 161 -7.40 -27.83 20.51
N ALA A 162 -6.13 -27.92 20.92
CA ALA A 162 -5.24 -29.00 20.49
C ALA A 162 -5.45 -30.29 21.31
N ARG A 163 -5.74 -30.18 22.62
CA ARG A 163 -5.83 -31.35 23.52
C ARG A 163 -7.00 -32.29 23.21
N THR A 164 -8.07 -31.83 22.56
CA THR A 164 -9.24 -32.65 22.20
C THR A 164 -9.17 -33.31 20.82
N LYS A 165 -8.20 -32.95 19.96
CA LYS A 165 -8.10 -33.47 18.58
C LYS A 165 -7.18 -34.68 18.40
N ARG A 166 -6.55 -35.20 19.48
CA ARG A 166 -5.62 -36.33 19.40
C ARG A 166 -6.26 -37.68 19.02
N ARG A 167 -7.60 -37.78 18.95
CA ARG A 167 -8.34 -39.02 18.62
C ARG A 167 -9.03 -39.04 17.25
N THR A 168 -8.95 -37.98 16.44
CA THR A 168 -9.61 -37.91 15.11
C THR A 168 -8.62 -37.62 13.97
N ARG A 169 -7.44 -38.22 14.04
CA ARG A 169 -6.29 -37.97 13.14
C ARG A 169 -6.46 -38.47 11.69
N ALA A 170 -7.66 -38.82 11.26
CA ALA A 170 -7.95 -39.26 9.89
C ALA A 170 -9.09 -38.48 9.21
N ALA A 171 -9.72 -37.49 9.87
CA ALA A 171 -11.00 -36.93 9.41
C ALA A 171 -11.06 -35.40 9.25
N PHE A 172 -9.97 -34.65 9.47
CA PHE A 172 -9.98 -33.18 9.34
C PHE A 172 -8.67 -32.63 8.75
N MET A 173 -8.21 -33.16 7.61
CA MET A 173 -7.59 -32.23 6.67
C MET A 173 -8.77 -31.50 6.03
N ASN A 174 -9.03 -30.25 6.46
CA ASN A 174 -9.90 -29.38 5.68
C ASN A 174 -9.38 -29.44 4.24
N GLN A 175 -10.27 -29.62 3.27
CA GLN A 175 -9.85 -29.62 1.86
C GLN A 175 -9.29 -28.24 1.55
N VAL A 176 -7.95 -28.11 1.62
CA VAL A 176 -7.24 -26.92 1.19
C VAL A 176 -7.56 -26.75 -0.30
N PRO A 177 -8.16 -25.63 -0.71
CA PRO A 177 -8.47 -25.41 -2.12
C PRO A 177 -7.18 -25.34 -2.94
N ASP A 178 -7.25 -25.66 -4.24
CA ASP A 178 -6.07 -25.57 -5.12
C ASP A 178 -5.55 -24.12 -5.24
N SER A 179 -6.41 -23.14 -5.00
CA SER A 179 -6.08 -21.71 -4.97
C SER A 179 -6.55 -21.10 -3.66
N PHE A 180 -5.69 -20.30 -3.04
CA PHE A 180 -5.98 -19.55 -1.83
C PHE A 180 -5.86 -18.05 -2.14
N LEU A 181 -7.01 -17.40 -2.23
CA LEU A 181 -7.11 -15.96 -2.47
C LEU A 181 -7.24 -15.26 -1.12
N VAL A 182 -6.22 -14.50 -0.74
CA VAL A 182 -6.10 -13.79 0.53
C VAL A 182 -6.56 -12.35 0.34
N GLU A 183 -7.61 -11.94 1.04
CA GLU A 183 -8.11 -10.59 1.02
C GLU A 183 -7.22 -9.66 1.85
N VAL A 184 -6.72 -8.59 1.23
CA VAL A 184 -5.77 -7.65 1.81
C VAL A 184 -6.45 -6.32 2.07
N HIS A 185 -6.36 -5.86 3.32
CA HIS A 185 -6.63 -4.50 3.72
C HIS A 185 -5.30 -3.74 3.83
N VAL A 186 -5.12 -2.64 3.09
CA VAL A 186 -3.90 -1.84 3.20
C VAL A 186 -4.16 -0.60 4.04
N MET A 187 -3.40 -0.42 5.11
CA MET A 187 -3.39 0.79 5.93
C MET A 187 -2.13 1.59 5.66
N VAL A 188 -2.26 2.87 5.32
CA VAL A 188 -1.14 3.76 5.01
C VAL A 188 -1.09 4.93 5.98
N ASP A 189 0.11 5.30 6.43
CA ASP A 189 0.32 6.44 7.33
C ASP A 189 0.44 7.78 6.59
N GLU A 190 0.40 8.89 7.35
CA GLU A 190 0.50 10.24 6.82
C GLU A 190 1.83 10.54 6.14
N HIS A 191 2.89 9.83 6.49
CA HIS A 191 4.20 9.97 5.86
C HIS A 191 4.19 9.34 4.46
N HIS A 192 3.39 8.31 4.25
CA HIS A 192 3.18 7.65 2.97
C HIS A 192 2.15 8.36 2.09
N TYR A 193 0.92 8.51 2.58
CA TYR A 193 -0.21 8.86 1.71
C TYR A 193 -0.20 10.33 1.26
N LYS A 194 0.49 11.24 1.98
CA LYS A 194 0.48 12.69 1.68
C LYS A 194 1.09 13.05 0.33
N VAL A 195 1.91 12.17 -0.23
CA VAL A 195 2.57 12.36 -1.53
C VAL A 195 1.57 12.21 -2.69
N PHE A 196 0.47 11.49 -2.47
CA PHE A 196 -0.54 11.22 -3.49
C PHE A 196 -1.60 12.34 -3.50
N GLY A 197 -1.73 13.03 -4.63
CA GLY A 197 -2.68 14.13 -4.79
C GLY A 197 -4.14 13.67 -4.90
N ARG A 198 -4.39 12.45 -5.39
CA ARG A 198 -5.73 11.85 -5.53
C ARG A 198 -5.77 10.46 -4.92
N ARG A 199 -6.94 10.00 -4.49
CA ARG A 199 -7.13 8.64 -3.96
C ARG A 199 -6.82 7.58 -5.02
N GLU A 200 -7.19 7.84 -6.28
CA GLU A 200 -6.98 6.95 -7.41
C GLU A 200 -5.48 6.70 -7.62
N ASP A 201 -4.63 7.72 -7.45
CA ASP A 201 -3.18 7.58 -7.62
C ASP A 201 -2.58 6.64 -6.57
N LEU A 202 -3.05 6.73 -5.31
CA LEU A 202 -2.64 5.80 -4.24
C LEU A 202 -3.17 4.37 -4.51
N VAL A 203 -4.42 4.25 -4.93
CA VAL A 203 -5.04 2.96 -5.27
C VAL A 203 -4.26 2.28 -6.39
N THR A 204 -3.95 3.00 -7.47
CA THR A 204 -3.14 2.50 -8.59
C THR A 204 -1.75 2.06 -8.12
N TYR A 205 -1.09 2.84 -7.28
CA TYR A 205 0.22 2.48 -6.73
C TYR A 205 0.17 1.18 -5.94
N LEU A 206 -0.80 1.04 -5.02
CA LEU A 206 -0.97 -0.17 -4.22
C LEU A 206 -1.40 -1.38 -5.06
N ALA A 207 -2.27 -1.20 -6.06
CA ALA A 207 -2.67 -2.26 -6.97
C ALA A 207 -1.49 -2.82 -7.76
N LEU A 208 -0.64 -1.95 -8.32
CA LEU A 208 0.59 -2.36 -9.00
C LEU A 208 1.53 -3.11 -8.06
N THR A 209 1.68 -2.65 -6.81
CA THR A 209 2.45 -3.35 -5.78
C THR A 209 1.91 -4.76 -5.52
N ILE A 210 0.61 -4.92 -5.29
CA ILE A 210 -0.02 -6.23 -5.06
C ILE A 210 0.13 -7.15 -6.29
N ALA A 211 0.05 -6.61 -7.51
CA ALA A 211 0.33 -7.39 -8.72
C ALA A 211 1.76 -7.94 -8.76
N LEU A 212 2.75 -7.13 -8.37
CA LEU A 212 4.16 -7.53 -8.30
C LEU A 212 4.45 -8.51 -7.16
N VAL A 213 3.72 -8.39 -6.04
CA VAL A 213 3.71 -9.38 -4.96
C VAL A 213 3.16 -10.70 -5.48
N ASN A 214 2.01 -10.69 -6.15
CA ASN A 214 1.41 -11.89 -6.73
C ASN A 214 2.37 -12.63 -7.66
N MET A 215 3.13 -11.92 -8.50
CA MET A 215 4.14 -12.54 -9.37
C MET A 215 5.23 -13.30 -8.58
N ARG A 216 5.57 -12.87 -7.37
CA ARG A 216 6.55 -13.54 -6.49
C ARG A 216 5.99 -14.78 -5.80
N PHE A 217 4.66 -14.85 -5.64
CA PHE A 217 3.96 -16.01 -5.11
C PHE A 217 3.52 -17.01 -6.19
N GLU A 218 3.72 -16.73 -7.48
CA GLU A 218 3.29 -17.61 -8.59
C GLU A 218 3.87 -19.03 -8.53
N ASP A 219 5.06 -19.20 -7.95
CA ASP A 219 5.72 -20.51 -7.77
C ASP A 219 5.19 -21.32 -6.56
N THR A 220 4.16 -20.82 -5.88
CA THR A 220 3.44 -21.56 -4.83
C THR A 220 2.39 -22.51 -5.44
N SER A 221 2.31 -23.72 -4.89
CA SER A 221 1.39 -24.76 -5.33
C SER A 221 0.95 -25.60 -4.13
N GLY A 222 -0.33 -25.97 -4.07
CA GLY A 222 -0.91 -26.70 -2.94
C GLY A 222 -1.00 -25.88 -1.64
N PRO A 223 -1.58 -24.67 -1.62
CA PRO A 223 -2.34 -24.00 -2.70
C PRO A 223 -1.49 -23.01 -3.52
N ASN A 224 -2.03 -22.56 -4.66
CA ASN A 224 -1.56 -21.35 -5.32
C ASN A 224 -2.05 -20.12 -4.55
N ILE A 225 -1.13 -19.34 -4.00
CA ILE A 225 -1.44 -18.20 -3.14
C ILE A 225 -1.52 -16.93 -3.98
N GLN A 226 -2.62 -16.19 -3.82
CA GLN A 226 -2.84 -14.91 -4.50
C GLN A 226 -3.42 -13.91 -3.51
N PHE A 227 -3.11 -12.64 -3.68
CA PHE A 227 -3.57 -11.54 -2.86
C PHE A 227 -4.55 -10.67 -3.65
N LEU A 228 -5.66 -10.33 -3.01
CA LEU A 228 -6.71 -9.47 -3.53
C LEU A 228 -6.81 -8.21 -2.67
N LEU A 229 -6.58 -7.04 -3.24
CA LEU A 229 -6.74 -5.77 -2.55
C LEU A 229 -8.23 -5.42 -2.44
N THR A 230 -8.77 -5.47 -1.23
CA THR A 230 -10.21 -5.27 -0.97
C THR A 230 -10.51 -3.92 -0.34
N SER A 231 -9.56 -3.35 0.39
CA SER A 231 -9.76 -2.05 1.04
C SER A 231 -8.46 -1.32 1.34
N ILE A 232 -8.54 0.00 1.40
CA ILE A 232 -7.44 0.91 1.74
C ILE A 232 -7.91 1.86 2.84
N GLN A 233 -7.08 2.12 3.84
CA GLN A 233 -7.34 3.09 4.91
C GLN A 233 -6.17 4.04 5.06
N LYS A 234 -6.45 5.35 5.03
CA LYS A 234 -5.52 6.37 5.52
C LYS A 234 -5.65 6.51 7.02
N GLU A 235 -4.56 6.26 7.74
CA GLU A 235 -4.51 6.32 9.20
C GLU A 235 -3.47 7.35 9.64
N GLN A 236 -3.89 8.30 10.49
CA GLN A 236 -2.97 9.28 11.08
C GLN A 236 -2.46 8.82 12.43
N GLY A 237 -1.23 9.21 12.80
CA GLY A 237 -0.66 8.86 14.11
C GLY A 237 -0.46 7.35 14.27
N PHE A 238 -0.25 6.69 13.14
CA PHE A 238 0.03 5.26 13.03
C PHE A 238 1.38 4.91 13.68
N ALA A 239 2.43 5.65 13.31
CA ALA A 239 3.81 5.39 13.70
C ALA A 239 4.15 5.98 15.08
N GLN A 240 4.73 5.15 15.95
CA GLN A 240 5.42 5.63 17.15
C GLN A 240 6.82 6.10 16.72
N THR A 241 7.17 7.35 16.97
CA THR A 241 8.38 7.95 16.39
C THR A 241 9.43 8.33 17.41
N PHE A 242 10.69 8.29 16.98
CA PHE A 242 11.83 8.80 17.72
C PHE A 242 12.79 9.55 16.78
N LEU A 243 13.64 10.39 17.34
CA LEU A 243 14.61 11.20 16.61
C LEU A 243 16.01 10.72 16.94
N GLU A 244 16.79 10.39 15.92
CA GLU A 244 18.19 10.01 16.06
C GLU A 244 18.98 10.45 14.84
N LYS A 245 20.31 10.31 14.84
CA LYS A 245 21.15 10.56 13.66
C LYS A 245 20.74 9.68 12.49
N ASP A 246 20.75 10.25 11.29
CA ASP A 246 20.53 9.48 10.07
C ASP A 246 21.63 8.44 9.94
N ILE A 247 21.24 7.17 9.90
CA ILE A 247 22.14 6.04 9.75
C ILE A 247 22.95 6.18 8.44
N ASP A 248 22.31 6.65 7.36
CA ASP A 248 22.97 6.85 6.06
C ASP A 248 23.78 8.15 6.00
N TRP A 249 23.45 9.12 6.87
CA TRP A 249 24.08 10.44 6.89
C TRP A 249 24.21 11.01 8.31
N PRO A 250 25.18 10.54 9.13
CA PRO A 250 25.26 10.85 10.56
C PRO A 250 25.49 12.33 10.93
N ALA A 251 25.58 13.21 9.94
CA ALA A 251 25.66 14.66 10.11
C ALA A 251 24.28 15.34 10.25
N ALA A 252 23.18 14.61 10.06
CA ALA A 252 21.83 15.11 10.24
C ALA A 252 21.02 14.19 11.16
N ASN A 253 20.00 14.74 11.83
CA ASN A 253 19.01 13.93 12.53
C ASN A 253 17.88 13.56 11.57
N LYS A 254 17.26 12.41 11.81
CA LYS A 254 16.15 11.84 11.07
C LYS A 254 15.12 11.26 12.03
N THR A 255 13.86 11.38 11.63
CA THR A 255 12.75 10.77 12.36
C THR A 255 12.55 9.34 11.85
N TYR A 256 12.57 8.40 12.78
CA TYR A 256 12.31 6.99 12.55
C TYR A 256 10.96 6.59 13.12
N ALA A 257 10.37 5.54 12.55
CA ALA A 257 9.29 4.81 13.20
C ALA A 257 9.90 3.68 14.03
N ASP A 258 9.66 3.70 15.35
CA ASP A 258 10.05 2.63 16.27
C ASP A 258 9.33 1.35 15.87
N ALA A 259 10.07 0.36 15.38
CA ALA A 259 9.47 -0.81 14.74
C ALA A 259 8.63 -1.63 15.73
N ASP A 260 9.18 -1.95 16.89
CA ASP A 260 8.48 -2.69 17.95
C ASP A 260 7.29 -1.93 18.52
N GLN A 261 7.50 -0.68 18.94
CA GLN A 261 6.42 0.11 19.54
C GLN A 261 5.31 0.42 18.53
N THR A 262 5.66 0.70 17.28
CA THR A 262 4.68 0.90 16.21
C THR A 262 3.89 -0.38 15.97
N PHE A 263 4.57 -1.53 15.81
CA PHE A 263 3.87 -2.79 15.54
C PHE A 263 2.92 -3.18 16.68
N GLU A 264 3.36 -3.09 17.94
CA GLU A 264 2.51 -3.39 19.10
C GLU A 264 1.34 -2.39 19.23
N HIS A 265 1.57 -1.10 18.98
CA HIS A 265 0.50 -0.10 18.93
C HIS A 265 -0.59 -0.48 17.92
N LEU A 266 -0.19 -0.99 16.75
CA LEU A 266 -1.12 -1.41 15.71
C LEU A 266 -1.81 -2.72 16.03
N LEU A 267 -1.12 -3.69 16.61
CA LEU A 267 -1.75 -4.94 17.04
C LEU A 267 -2.87 -4.68 18.05
N VAL A 268 -2.66 -3.77 19.01
CA VAL A 268 -3.68 -3.40 20.00
C VAL A 268 -4.92 -2.79 19.36
N LYS A 269 -4.76 -1.94 18.33
CA LYS A 269 -5.87 -1.19 17.72
C LYS A 269 -6.51 -1.91 16.53
N TYR A 270 -5.70 -2.63 15.77
CA TYR A 270 -5.99 -3.14 14.42
C TYR A 270 -5.55 -4.59 14.20
N GLY A 271 -5.07 -5.29 15.23
CA GLY A 271 -4.59 -6.67 15.11
C GLY A 271 -5.65 -7.66 14.63
N ARG A 272 -6.93 -7.32 14.70
CA ARG A 272 -7.99 -8.02 13.96
C ARG A 272 -8.25 -7.31 12.64
N SER A 273 -7.74 -7.87 11.55
CA SER A 273 -7.97 -7.33 10.21
C SER A 273 -9.45 -7.33 9.82
N PRO A 274 -9.93 -6.30 9.10
CA PRO A 274 -11.23 -6.34 8.44
C PRO A 274 -11.24 -7.28 7.21
N ALA A 275 -10.06 -7.67 6.71
CA ALA A 275 -9.89 -8.63 5.62
C ALA A 275 -9.29 -9.95 6.17
N ASP A 276 -8.52 -10.68 5.37
CA ASP A 276 -7.75 -11.84 5.87
C ASP A 276 -6.43 -11.39 6.50
N ILE A 277 -5.89 -10.26 6.05
CA ILE A 277 -4.68 -9.65 6.59
C ILE A 277 -4.66 -8.14 6.36
N THR A 278 -4.13 -7.41 7.33
CA THR A 278 -3.82 -5.98 7.21
C THR A 278 -2.36 -5.81 6.83
N VAL A 279 -2.09 -5.06 5.77
CA VAL A 279 -0.75 -4.59 5.41
C VAL A 279 -0.64 -3.13 5.81
N ALA A 280 0.14 -2.88 6.86
CA ALA A 280 0.45 -1.56 7.36
C ALA A 280 1.69 -1.00 6.66
N VAL A 281 1.59 0.18 6.06
CA VAL A 281 2.66 0.79 5.28
C VAL A 281 3.00 2.17 5.85
N THR A 282 4.26 2.36 6.23
CA THR A 282 4.77 3.67 6.68
C THR A 282 5.68 4.30 5.64
N GLY A 283 5.60 5.63 5.52
CA GLY A 283 6.56 6.42 4.75
C GLY A 283 7.85 6.77 5.50
N LEU A 284 7.96 6.38 6.78
CA LEU A 284 9.17 6.54 7.59
C LEU A 284 10.07 5.31 7.46
N ILE A 285 11.36 5.50 7.74
CA ILE A 285 12.28 4.37 7.91
C ILE A 285 11.99 3.73 9.27
N LEU A 286 11.83 2.41 9.25
CA LEU A 286 11.66 1.61 10.45
C LEU A 286 13.01 1.37 11.14
N GLY A 287 13.02 1.43 12.46
CA GLY A 287 14.18 1.05 13.25
C GLY A 287 13.88 0.88 14.72
N ASP A 288 14.77 0.18 15.42
CA ASP A 288 14.66 -0.07 16.85
C ASP A 288 15.40 1.01 17.63
N ASN A 289 14.73 1.58 18.63
CA ASN A 289 15.31 2.58 19.51
C ASN A 289 16.19 1.92 20.57
N VAL A 290 17.36 1.44 20.14
CA VAL A 290 18.36 0.78 20.97
C VAL A 290 19.39 1.77 21.53
N TYR A 291 20.05 1.39 22.63
CA TYR A 291 21.02 2.26 23.32
C TYR A 291 22.24 2.62 22.46
N ASP A 292 22.72 1.69 21.64
CA ASP A 292 23.76 1.90 20.63
C ASP A 292 23.11 1.92 19.24
N PHE A 293 22.59 3.09 18.84
CA PHE A 293 21.91 3.25 17.55
C PHE A 293 22.92 3.28 16.40
N ASP A 294 23.20 2.11 15.82
CA ASP A 294 23.97 1.95 14.60
C ASP A 294 23.21 1.17 13.51
N PHE A 295 23.70 1.18 12.26
CA PHE A 295 23.03 0.51 11.14
C PHE A 295 22.78 -0.98 11.38
N ASN A 296 23.70 -1.66 12.08
CA ASN A 296 23.63 -3.10 12.27
C ASN A 296 22.60 -3.49 13.34
N ASP A 297 22.46 -2.66 14.38
CA ASP A 297 21.63 -2.98 15.54
C ASP A 297 20.24 -2.34 15.49
N ALA A 298 20.03 -1.29 14.71
CA ALA A 298 18.79 -0.51 14.74
C ALA A 298 17.92 -0.64 13.49
N ARG A 299 18.38 -1.23 12.38
CA ARG A 299 17.65 -1.18 11.11
C ARG A 299 16.64 -2.32 10.96
N VAL A 300 15.35 -1.97 10.82
CA VAL A 300 14.24 -2.90 10.54
C VAL A 300 13.56 -2.48 9.25
N GLN A 301 13.17 -3.38 8.36
CA GLN A 301 12.47 -3.02 7.09
C GLN A 301 11.00 -3.46 7.03
N GLY A 302 10.63 -4.39 7.90
CA GLY A 302 9.29 -4.92 8.01
C GLY A 302 9.15 -5.67 9.32
N LYS A 303 7.92 -6.01 9.68
CA LYS A 303 7.63 -6.84 10.83
C LYS A 303 6.33 -7.60 10.61
N ALA A 304 6.34 -8.88 10.95
CA ALA A 304 5.19 -9.76 10.84
C ALA A 304 5.10 -10.70 12.04
N ARG A 305 3.87 -11.00 12.48
CA ARG A 305 3.66 -12.21 13.29
C ARG A 305 3.53 -13.40 12.37
N ARG A 306 4.27 -14.46 12.68
CA ARG A 306 4.15 -15.70 11.91
C ARG A 306 2.76 -16.30 12.07
N GLY A 307 2.17 -16.73 10.96
CA GLY A 307 0.81 -17.25 10.95
C GLY A 307 -0.28 -16.20 11.18
N GLY A 308 -0.02 -14.94 10.83
CA GLY A 308 -0.97 -13.84 10.95
C GLY A 308 -2.21 -13.95 10.04
N VAL A 309 -2.13 -14.59 8.87
CA VAL A 309 -3.30 -14.64 7.95
C VAL A 309 -4.52 -15.28 8.62
N CYS A 310 -5.66 -14.59 8.59
CA CYS A 310 -6.92 -14.95 9.26
C CYS A 310 -6.85 -15.10 10.78
N ASN A 311 -5.77 -14.66 11.42
CA ASN A 311 -5.69 -14.65 12.87
C ASN A 311 -6.64 -13.61 13.49
N GLY A 312 -7.31 -13.98 14.58
CA GLY A 312 -8.30 -13.11 15.24
C GLY A 312 -7.72 -11.95 16.06
N SER A 313 -6.41 -11.90 16.28
CA SER A 313 -5.76 -10.92 17.16
C SER A 313 -4.47 -10.31 16.61
N TYR A 314 -3.85 -10.92 15.59
CA TYR A 314 -2.62 -10.39 14.98
C TYR A 314 -2.54 -10.61 13.46
N SER A 315 -3.66 -10.49 12.74
CA SER A 315 -3.70 -10.52 11.26
C SER A 315 -3.14 -9.25 10.64
N MET A 316 -1.84 -9.02 10.84
CA MET A 316 -1.15 -7.83 10.37
C MET A 316 0.31 -8.10 10.00
N VAL A 317 0.77 -7.40 8.97
CA VAL A 317 2.18 -7.17 8.66
C VAL A 317 2.43 -5.67 8.55
N MET A 318 3.65 -5.24 8.83
CA MET A 318 4.10 -3.86 8.69
C MET A 318 5.31 -3.80 7.77
N VAL A 319 5.35 -2.84 6.86
CA VAL A 319 6.49 -2.57 5.98
C VAL A 319 6.72 -1.07 5.85
N GLU A 320 7.95 -0.67 5.63
CA GLU A 320 8.24 0.68 5.14
C GLU A 320 8.13 0.75 3.61
N ASP A 321 7.82 1.93 3.10
CA ASP A 321 7.89 2.23 1.67
C ASP A 321 8.18 3.70 1.44
N VAL A 322 9.13 4.00 0.56
CA VAL A 322 9.27 5.36 0.03
C VAL A 322 8.18 5.55 -1.03
N PRO A 323 7.21 6.47 -0.85
CA PRO A 323 6.10 6.63 -1.79
C PRO A 323 6.58 6.85 -3.22
N LEU A 324 5.89 6.24 -4.19
CA LEU A 324 6.21 6.28 -5.62
C LEU A 324 7.49 5.52 -6.04
N SER A 325 8.21 4.87 -5.12
CA SER A 325 9.43 4.11 -5.44
C SER A 325 9.19 2.63 -5.75
N PHE A 326 8.08 2.06 -5.27
CA PHE A 326 7.83 0.62 -5.23
C PHE A 326 8.92 -0.15 -4.47
N GLY A 327 9.42 0.41 -3.37
CA GLY A 327 10.44 -0.21 -2.53
C GLY A 327 9.91 -1.46 -1.80
N MET A 328 8.68 -1.36 -1.28
CA MET A 328 8.03 -2.46 -0.56
C MET A 328 7.76 -3.71 -1.41
N VAL A 329 7.91 -3.66 -2.74
CA VAL A 329 7.74 -4.84 -3.63
C VAL A 329 8.77 -5.94 -3.31
N SER A 330 9.90 -5.59 -2.71
CA SER A 330 10.88 -6.55 -2.20
C SER A 330 10.53 -7.04 -0.78
N LEU A 331 10.07 -6.14 0.10
CA LEU A 331 9.84 -6.41 1.52
C LEU A 331 8.52 -7.14 1.79
N LEU A 332 7.42 -6.66 1.20
CA LEU A 332 6.08 -7.17 1.48
C LEU A 332 5.91 -8.68 1.22
N PRO A 333 6.49 -9.28 0.16
CA PRO A 333 6.46 -10.74 0.01
C PRO A 333 7.12 -11.52 1.15
N HIS A 334 8.17 -10.96 1.76
CA HIS A 334 8.86 -11.56 2.90
C HIS A 334 7.94 -11.57 4.13
N GLU A 335 7.39 -10.41 4.48
CA GLU A 335 6.47 -10.29 5.62
C GLU A 335 5.20 -11.12 5.45
N LEU A 336 4.64 -11.17 4.24
CA LEU A 336 3.51 -12.04 3.92
C LEU A 336 3.91 -13.52 4.01
N GLY A 337 5.15 -13.87 3.66
CA GLY A 337 5.69 -15.21 3.87
C GLY A 337 5.69 -15.61 5.34
N HIS A 338 6.12 -14.71 6.23
CA HIS A 338 5.99 -14.90 7.67
C HIS A 338 4.53 -15.03 8.09
N ALA A 339 3.64 -14.13 7.66
CA ALA A 339 2.23 -14.20 7.98
C ALA A 339 1.54 -15.49 7.50
N LEU A 340 2.10 -16.14 6.47
CA LEU A 340 1.70 -17.46 5.97
C LEU A 340 2.46 -18.62 6.64
N GLY A 341 3.28 -18.36 7.65
CA GLY A 341 3.91 -19.37 8.50
C GLY A 341 5.33 -19.80 8.08
N ALA A 342 5.94 -19.16 7.07
CA ALA A 342 7.33 -19.43 6.71
C ALA A 342 8.30 -18.82 7.73
N PRO A 343 9.33 -19.56 8.19
CA PRO A 343 10.45 -18.99 8.94
C PRO A 343 11.48 -18.36 7.98
N HIS A 344 12.51 -17.71 8.53
CA HIS A 344 13.67 -17.35 7.70
C HIS A 344 14.41 -18.60 7.22
N GLU A 345 15.15 -18.46 6.13
CA GLU A 345 16.07 -19.50 5.68
C GLU A 345 17.12 -19.79 6.76
N GLY A 346 17.42 -21.07 6.99
CA GLY A 346 18.40 -21.50 8.01
C GLY A 346 17.87 -21.63 9.44
N GLU A 347 16.65 -21.17 9.73
CA GLU A 347 16.02 -21.36 11.04
C GLU A 347 15.41 -22.75 11.21
N ILE A 348 15.33 -23.19 12.47
CA ILE A 348 14.57 -24.37 12.89
C ILE A 348 13.32 -23.86 13.60
N TYR A 349 12.15 -24.06 13.00
CA TYR A 349 10.92 -23.58 13.61
C TYR A 349 9.79 -24.61 13.61
N THR A 350 9.16 -24.74 14.77
CA THR A 350 7.99 -25.59 15.00
C THR A 350 6.85 -24.72 15.51
N TRP A 351 6.21 -23.94 14.63
CA TRP A 351 5.04 -23.12 14.99
C TRP A 351 3.84 -23.97 15.46
N ASN A 352 3.91 -25.28 15.22
CA ASN A 352 3.02 -26.26 15.78
C ASN A 352 3.78 -27.58 15.98
N GLU A 353 4.05 -27.98 17.24
CA GLU A 353 4.74 -29.24 17.54
C GLU A 353 4.06 -30.47 16.92
N ASP A 354 2.76 -30.38 16.64
CA ASP A 354 1.91 -31.45 16.13
C ASP A 354 1.80 -31.50 14.59
N LEU A 355 2.30 -30.49 13.85
CA LEU A 355 2.19 -30.43 12.39
C LEU A 355 3.56 -30.50 11.69
N PRO A 356 3.80 -31.51 10.84
CA PRO A 356 4.95 -31.51 9.94
C PRO A 356 4.79 -30.44 8.85
N PRO A 357 5.90 -29.87 8.33
CA PRO A 357 7.28 -30.35 8.48
C PRO A 357 8.01 -29.79 9.72
N ARG A 358 8.77 -30.66 10.38
CA ARG A 358 9.81 -30.29 11.36
C ARG A 358 11.17 -30.19 10.65
N LYS A 359 11.21 -29.49 9.51
CA LYS A 359 12.43 -29.43 8.68
C LYS A 359 13.17 -28.15 9.00
N GLU A 360 14.47 -28.26 9.21
CA GLU A 360 15.35 -27.10 9.21
C GLU A 360 15.35 -26.52 7.78
N CYS A 361 15.11 -25.23 7.60
CA CYS A 361 15.25 -24.58 6.29
C CYS A 361 16.73 -24.37 5.90
N ARG A 362 17.64 -25.21 6.41
CA ARG A 362 19.08 -25.14 6.17
C ARG A 362 19.49 -26.18 5.13
N LYS A 363 19.91 -25.74 3.94
CA LYS A 363 20.68 -26.58 3.01
C LYS A 363 22.13 -26.58 3.47
N ASP A 364 22.59 -27.72 3.98
CA ASP A 364 23.97 -28.03 4.37
C ASP A 364 24.68 -26.97 5.24
N ILE A 365 24.95 -27.34 6.49
CA ILE A 365 25.57 -26.55 7.57
C ILE A 365 26.92 -25.89 7.19
N LYS A 366 27.53 -26.26 6.06
CA LYS A 366 28.94 -26.02 5.80
C LYS A 366 29.31 -24.59 5.35
N ASP A 367 28.40 -23.81 4.75
CA ASP A 367 28.80 -22.57 4.05
C ASP A 367 28.05 -21.27 4.42
N ASN A 368 27.14 -21.26 5.41
CA ASN A 368 26.28 -20.08 5.73
C ASN A 368 25.60 -19.45 4.48
N ASN A 369 25.35 -20.26 3.46
CA ASN A 369 24.75 -19.81 2.21
C ASN A 369 23.22 -20.00 2.29
N PHE A 370 22.51 -18.93 2.63
CA PHE A 370 21.05 -18.90 2.69
C PHE A 370 20.38 -18.86 1.30
N GLY A 371 21.15 -18.92 0.21
CA GLY A 371 20.66 -18.76 -1.15
C GLY A 371 20.22 -17.33 -1.47
N ASN A 372 19.49 -17.14 -2.57
CA ASN A 372 18.81 -15.88 -2.90
C ASN A 372 17.30 -16.16 -2.92
N PHE A 373 16.72 -16.32 -1.73
CA PHE A 373 15.31 -16.60 -1.53
C PHE A 373 14.59 -15.42 -0.89
N ILE A 374 13.28 -15.37 -1.05
CA ILE A 374 12.45 -14.29 -0.48
C ILE A 374 12.58 -14.24 1.04
N MET A 375 12.63 -15.38 1.72
CA MET A 375 12.74 -15.51 3.19
C MET A 375 14.18 -15.40 3.71
N HIS A 376 15.11 -14.82 2.94
CA HIS A 376 16.48 -14.62 3.39
C HIS A 376 16.51 -13.59 4.55
N PRO A 377 17.14 -13.90 5.71
CA PRO A 377 17.10 -13.03 6.88
C PRO A 377 17.77 -11.66 6.66
N PHE A 378 18.87 -11.63 5.90
CA PHE A 378 19.64 -10.40 5.65
C PHE A 378 19.39 -9.71 4.30
N LYS A 379 18.65 -10.33 3.37
CA LYS A 379 18.49 -9.83 1.98
C LYS A 379 17.10 -10.19 1.48
N PRO A 380 16.06 -9.72 2.19
CA PRO A 380 14.69 -10.11 1.89
C PRO A 380 14.31 -9.74 0.46
N GLY A 381 13.40 -10.50 -0.14
CA GLY A 381 12.72 -10.08 -1.37
C GLY A 381 13.39 -10.39 -2.70
N ASN A 382 14.55 -11.05 -2.71
CA ASN A 382 15.22 -11.46 -3.95
C ASN A 382 14.91 -12.92 -4.31
N GLY A 383 14.58 -13.15 -5.58
CA GLY A 383 14.41 -14.50 -6.15
C GLY A 383 13.03 -15.10 -5.94
N LYS A 384 12.99 -16.34 -5.46
CA LYS A 384 11.76 -17.16 -5.28
C LYS A 384 11.66 -17.64 -3.83
N PHE A 385 10.52 -18.20 -3.44
CA PHE A 385 10.44 -18.95 -2.19
C PHE A 385 11.24 -20.25 -2.30
N SER A 386 11.93 -20.64 -1.22
CA SER A 386 12.52 -21.98 -1.15
C SER A 386 11.42 -23.04 -1.03
N ASN A 387 11.77 -24.31 -1.30
CA ASN A 387 10.84 -25.40 -1.05
C ASN A 387 10.49 -25.52 0.44
N CYS A 388 11.39 -25.12 1.35
CA CYS A 388 11.12 -25.13 2.78
C CYS A 388 10.03 -24.12 3.13
N SER A 389 10.18 -22.86 2.70
CA SER A 389 9.15 -21.84 2.93
C SER A 389 7.80 -22.27 2.37
N LYS A 390 7.77 -22.84 1.16
CA LYS A 390 6.54 -23.35 0.53
C LYS A 390 5.89 -24.47 1.35
N GLU A 391 6.66 -25.44 1.83
CA GLU A 391 6.13 -26.50 2.69
C GLU A 391 5.56 -25.97 4.02
N HIS A 392 6.22 -24.99 4.64
CA HIS A 392 5.73 -24.33 5.85
C HIS A 392 4.43 -23.56 5.59
N MET A 393 4.35 -22.83 4.48
CA MET A 393 3.12 -22.14 4.07
C MET A 393 1.97 -23.11 3.84
N THR A 394 2.20 -24.20 3.10
CA THR A 394 1.19 -25.24 2.90
C THR A 394 0.72 -25.86 4.22
N ALA A 395 1.64 -26.15 5.14
CA ALA A 395 1.30 -26.70 6.44
C ALA A 395 0.46 -25.71 7.26
N PHE A 396 0.82 -24.42 7.27
CA PHE A 396 0.04 -23.39 7.94
C PHE A 396 -1.36 -23.27 7.38
N ILE A 397 -1.48 -23.16 6.06
CA ILE A 397 -2.76 -23.04 5.39
C ILE A 397 -3.67 -24.24 5.70
N SER A 398 -3.11 -25.45 5.86
CA SER A 398 -3.90 -26.64 6.21
C SER A 398 -4.59 -26.57 7.58
N THR A 399 -4.19 -25.62 8.44
CA THR A 399 -4.80 -25.39 9.75
C THR A 399 -5.88 -24.34 9.78
N LEU A 400 -5.98 -23.54 8.72
CA LEU A 400 -6.92 -22.44 8.66
C LEU A 400 -8.36 -22.97 8.68
N SER A 401 -9.25 -22.19 9.32
CA SER A 401 -10.68 -22.48 9.30
C SER A 401 -11.24 -22.32 7.90
N THR A 402 -12.32 -23.03 7.58
CA THR A 402 -12.97 -22.94 6.27
C THR A 402 -13.39 -21.52 5.91
N SER A 403 -13.77 -20.73 6.92
CA SER A 403 -14.12 -19.31 6.76
C SER A 403 -12.99 -18.42 6.24
N CYS A 404 -11.73 -18.84 6.37
CA CYS A 404 -10.59 -18.11 5.82
C CYS A 404 -10.48 -18.29 4.29
N PHE A 405 -11.10 -19.33 3.74
CA PHE A 405 -11.14 -19.56 2.28
C PHE A 405 -12.38 -18.95 1.62
N GLU A 406 -13.28 -18.36 2.41
CA GLU A 406 -14.49 -17.71 1.93
C GLU A 406 -14.22 -16.22 1.70
N LEU A 407 -14.41 -15.74 0.47
CA LEU A 407 -14.23 -14.33 0.13
C LEU A 407 -15.29 -13.46 0.84
N LYS A 408 -14.83 -12.54 1.69
CA LYS A 408 -15.69 -11.56 2.38
C LYS A 408 -16.12 -10.46 1.43
N ALA A 409 -15.32 -10.11 0.42
CA ALA A 409 -15.64 -9.09 -0.58
C ALA A 409 -16.83 -9.47 -1.47
N LYS A 410 -17.12 -10.78 -1.62
CA LYS A 410 -18.37 -11.25 -2.27
C LYS A 410 -19.58 -11.19 -1.34
N GLN A 411 -19.38 -11.14 -0.03
CA GLN A 411 -20.45 -11.16 0.95
C GLN A 411 -20.98 -9.73 1.17
N ASN A 412 -22.02 -9.39 0.41
CA ASN A 412 -22.92 -8.25 0.62
C ASN A 412 -22.42 -6.86 0.20
N CYS A 413 -22.07 -6.69 -1.08
CA CYS A 413 -22.51 -5.49 -1.80
C CYS A 413 -23.89 -5.69 -2.45
N THR A 414 -24.85 -6.30 -1.74
CA THR A 414 -26.14 -5.60 -1.68
C THR A 414 -25.82 -4.35 -0.89
N THR A 415 -25.52 -3.26 -1.60
CA THR A 415 -25.65 -1.94 -1.01
C THR A 415 -27.05 -1.87 -0.41
N GLU A 416 -27.20 -2.11 0.89
CA GLU A 416 -28.02 -1.16 1.63
C GLU A 416 -27.29 0.15 1.39
N VAL A 417 -27.78 0.87 0.38
CA VAL A 417 -27.13 2.08 -0.07
C VAL A 417 -27.18 2.99 1.15
N LYS A 418 -26.05 3.16 1.85
CA LYS A 418 -26.02 4.09 2.97
C LYS A 418 -26.31 5.45 2.34
N LYS A 419 -27.30 6.15 2.91
CA LYS A 419 -27.68 7.47 2.43
C LYS A 419 -26.44 8.34 2.34
N LEU A 420 -26.33 9.16 1.29
CA LEU A 420 -25.20 10.06 1.12
C LEU A 420 -25.00 10.90 2.41
N PRO A 421 -23.76 11.20 2.83
CA PRO A 421 -23.48 11.82 4.13
C PRO A 421 -24.28 13.08 4.42
N GLY A 422 -24.50 13.91 3.39
CA GLY A 422 -25.27 15.14 3.40
C GLY A 422 -26.76 14.96 3.69
N VAL A 423 -27.30 13.74 3.60
CA VAL A 423 -28.71 13.45 3.91
C VAL A 423 -29.01 13.59 5.41
N SER A 424 -28.02 13.30 6.27
CA SER A 424 -28.17 13.34 7.73
C SER A 424 -27.17 14.27 8.43
N VAL A 425 -26.27 14.92 7.68
CA VAL A 425 -25.26 15.79 8.27
C VAL A 425 -25.90 17.06 8.86
N ASN A 426 -25.41 17.47 10.02
CA ASN A 426 -25.76 18.76 10.60
C ASN A 426 -24.71 19.80 10.17
N LEU A 427 -25.09 20.71 9.27
CA LEU A 427 -24.18 21.73 8.72
C LEU A 427 -23.60 22.67 9.79
N THR A 428 -24.31 22.90 10.90
CA THR A 428 -23.78 23.67 12.03
C THR A 428 -22.59 22.97 12.69
N ASN A 429 -22.57 21.63 12.72
CA ASN A 429 -21.40 20.89 13.21
C ASN A 429 -20.20 21.02 12.27
N ILE A 430 -20.44 21.13 10.95
CA ILE A 430 -19.38 21.43 9.99
C ILE A 430 -18.80 22.82 10.28
N CYS A 431 -19.64 23.83 10.52
CA CYS A 431 -19.18 25.16 10.91
C CYS A 431 -18.36 25.16 12.21
N LYS A 432 -18.78 24.39 13.22
CA LYS A 432 -18.05 24.25 14.49
C LYS A 432 -16.64 23.73 14.29
N LYS A 433 -16.49 22.71 13.44
CA LYS A 433 -15.19 22.12 13.11
C LYS A 433 -14.33 23.04 12.25
N ALA A 434 -14.90 23.61 11.20
CA ALA A 434 -14.17 24.43 10.25
C ALA A 434 -13.73 25.79 10.82
N HIS A 435 -14.49 26.33 11.79
CA HIS A 435 -14.25 27.66 12.37
C HIS A 435 -14.31 27.64 13.90
N PRO A 436 -13.40 26.96 14.60
CA PRO A 436 -13.49 26.79 16.06
C PRO A 436 -13.41 28.11 16.84
N ASN A 437 -12.92 29.18 16.22
CA ASN A 437 -12.76 30.51 16.83
C ASN A 437 -13.97 31.45 16.62
N PHE A 438 -15.02 30.99 15.94
CA PHE A 438 -16.25 31.78 15.78
C PHE A 438 -16.99 31.87 17.12
N LEU A 439 -17.56 33.04 17.41
CA LEU A 439 -18.31 33.28 18.65
C LEU A 439 -19.61 32.45 18.69
N THR A 440 -20.27 32.31 17.54
CA THR A 440 -21.40 31.38 17.35
C THR A 440 -21.34 30.78 15.95
N TRP A 441 -21.91 29.60 15.76
CA TRP A 441 -21.90 28.89 14.47
C TRP A 441 -23.31 28.86 13.88
N ASN A 442 -23.56 29.73 12.91
CA ASN A 442 -24.80 29.73 12.16
C ASN A 442 -24.53 29.24 10.73
N ALA A 443 -25.16 28.14 10.34
CA ALA A 443 -25.15 27.69 8.95
C ALA A 443 -26.26 28.44 8.20
N GLU A 444 -25.88 29.31 7.26
CA GLU A 444 -26.80 30.08 6.43
C GLU A 444 -27.00 29.44 5.07
N HIS A 445 -28.28 29.30 4.70
CA HIS A 445 -28.73 28.72 3.44
C HIS A 445 -29.20 29.83 2.50
N LEU A 446 -28.32 30.26 1.60
CA LEU A 446 -28.66 31.25 0.59
C LEU A 446 -28.98 30.53 -0.72
N PRO A 447 -30.15 30.78 -1.36
CA PRO A 447 -30.59 30.03 -2.54
C PRO A 447 -29.57 29.95 -3.67
N TYR A 448 -28.85 31.05 -3.94
CA TYR A 448 -27.84 31.13 -5.00
C TYR A 448 -26.56 30.34 -4.67
N LEU A 449 -26.21 30.20 -3.38
CA LEU A 449 -25.07 29.39 -2.94
C LEU A 449 -25.44 27.91 -2.94
N ASN A 450 -26.62 27.58 -2.41
CA ASN A 450 -27.10 26.21 -2.37
C ASN A 450 -27.19 25.63 -3.79
N SER A 451 -27.64 26.41 -4.78
CA SER A 451 -27.67 25.98 -6.19
C SER A 451 -26.29 25.66 -6.78
N ALA A 452 -25.23 26.21 -6.18
CA ALA A 452 -23.84 25.91 -6.51
C ALA A 452 -23.19 24.90 -5.54
N CYS A 453 -24.01 24.21 -4.73
CA CYS A 453 -23.56 23.30 -3.69
C CYS A 453 -22.61 23.92 -2.66
N LEU A 454 -22.92 25.15 -2.24
CA LEU A 454 -22.21 25.89 -1.21
C LEU A 454 -23.17 26.35 -0.12
N PHE A 455 -22.66 26.55 1.09
CA PHE A 455 -23.35 27.21 2.20
C PHE A 455 -22.38 28.12 2.96
N GLU A 456 -22.89 28.99 3.82
CA GLU A 456 -22.05 29.88 4.63
C GLU A 456 -22.08 29.50 6.11
N CYS A 457 -20.91 29.51 6.73
CA CYS A 457 -20.78 29.53 8.18
C CYS A 457 -20.60 30.98 8.63
N CYS A 458 -21.52 31.47 9.45
CA CYS A 458 -21.57 32.85 9.89
C CYS A 458 -21.47 32.97 11.42
N SER A 459 -20.75 33.99 11.87
CA SER A 459 -20.64 34.39 13.27
C SER A 459 -20.72 35.92 13.40
N PRO A 460 -21.31 36.47 14.47
CA PRO A 460 -21.15 37.87 14.84
C PRO A 460 -19.67 38.23 15.01
N ARG A 461 -19.32 39.48 14.72
CA ARG A 461 -17.97 40.01 14.98
C ARG A 461 -17.80 40.39 16.45
N PRO A 462 -16.62 40.19 17.06
CA PRO A 462 -16.38 40.51 18.48
C PRO A 462 -16.57 42.00 18.82
N ASP A 463 -16.26 42.89 17.88
CA ASP A 463 -16.28 44.35 18.01
C ASP A 463 -17.57 45.00 17.50
N SER A 464 -18.40 44.27 16.76
CA SER A 464 -19.69 44.74 16.26
C SER A 464 -20.69 43.58 16.18
N PRO A 465 -21.46 43.31 17.25
CA PRO A 465 -22.38 42.16 17.30
C PRO A 465 -23.55 42.26 16.32
N HIS A 466 -23.77 43.42 15.70
CA HIS A 466 -24.75 43.63 14.63
C HIS A 466 -24.19 43.30 13.23
N GLU A 467 -22.87 43.15 13.09
CA GLU A 467 -22.22 42.71 11.87
C GLU A 467 -21.78 41.25 12.00
N LYS A 468 -21.95 40.48 10.92
CA LYS A 468 -21.53 39.09 10.84
C LYS A 468 -20.36 38.93 9.88
N THR A 469 -19.45 38.02 10.23
CA THR A 469 -18.46 37.45 9.30
C THR A 469 -18.98 36.10 8.82
N CYS A 470 -18.88 35.85 7.51
CA CYS A 470 -19.35 34.63 6.88
C CYS A 470 -18.26 34.02 6.00
N ALA A 471 -18.11 32.71 6.06
CA ALA A 471 -17.15 31.95 5.26
C ALA A 471 -17.87 30.84 4.50
N LYS A 472 -17.63 30.76 3.19
CA LYS A 472 -18.26 29.80 2.28
C LYS A 472 -17.61 28.43 2.39
N HIS A 473 -18.44 27.39 2.38
CA HIS A 473 -18.04 25.99 2.45
C HIS A 473 -18.86 25.13 1.47
N PRO A 474 -18.29 24.03 0.96
CA PRO A 474 -19.03 23.09 0.14
C PRO A 474 -20.11 22.35 0.95
N LEU A 475 -21.28 22.16 0.34
CA LEU A 475 -22.31 21.26 0.85
C LEU A 475 -21.85 19.81 0.63
N PRO A 476 -21.90 18.94 1.66
CA PRO A 476 -21.58 17.52 1.49
C PRO A 476 -22.53 16.84 0.51
N ASP A 477 -22.04 15.81 -0.19
CA ASP A 477 -22.85 14.99 -1.08
C ASP A 477 -24.07 14.43 -0.34
N GLY A 478 -25.25 14.59 -0.92
CA GLY A 478 -26.54 14.24 -0.33
C GLY A 478 -27.27 15.41 0.32
N ALA A 479 -26.62 16.55 0.56
CA ALA A 479 -27.25 17.69 1.22
C ALA A 479 -28.31 18.36 0.32
N ASP A 480 -29.36 18.89 0.94
CA ASP A 480 -30.42 19.60 0.22
C ASP A 480 -29.87 20.91 -0.39
N CYS A 481 -30.11 21.09 -1.70
CA CYS A 481 -29.72 22.29 -2.42
C CYS A 481 -30.91 23.10 -2.97
N GLY A 482 -32.13 22.81 -2.46
CA GLY A 482 -33.37 23.48 -2.82
C GLY A 482 -34.17 22.78 -3.92
N GLY A 483 -35.50 22.99 -3.93
CA GLY A 483 -36.39 22.47 -4.98
C GLY A 483 -36.47 20.93 -5.05
N GLY A 484 -36.23 20.24 -3.93
CA GLY A 484 -36.16 18.78 -3.86
C GLY A 484 -34.91 18.17 -4.51
N LYS A 485 -33.90 19.01 -4.79
CA LYS A 485 -32.61 18.61 -5.36
C LYS A 485 -31.58 18.39 -4.25
N ARG A 486 -30.55 17.61 -4.57
CA ARG A 486 -29.41 17.35 -3.68
C ARG A 486 -28.10 17.67 -4.37
N CYS A 487 -27.07 17.89 -3.56
CA CYS A 487 -25.69 18.00 -4.05
C CYS A 487 -25.09 16.61 -4.27
N VAL A 488 -24.51 16.37 -5.44
CA VAL A 488 -23.69 15.18 -5.72
C VAL A 488 -22.50 15.64 -6.56
N LYS A 489 -21.27 15.35 -6.11
CA LYS A 489 -20.02 15.77 -6.77
C LYS A 489 -20.00 17.28 -7.08
N GLY A 490 -20.47 18.08 -6.12
CA GLY A 490 -20.50 19.55 -6.23
C GLY A 490 -21.55 20.11 -7.20
N THR A 491 -22.47 19.30 -7.71
CA THR A 491 -23.55 19.74 -8.61
C THR A 491 -24.92 19.59 -7.96
N CYS A 492 -25.76 20.62 -8.04
CA CYS A 492 -27.13 20.57 -7.53
C CYS A 492 -28.08 20.00 -8.60
N GLY A 493 -28.67 18.83 -8.33
CA GLY A 493 -29.51 18.12 -9.29
C GLY A 493 -30.56 17.23 -8.63
N TYR A 494 -31.44 16.64 -9.44
CA TYR A 494 -32.43 15.69 -8.95
C TYR A 494 -31.73 14.35 -8.65
N TYR A 495 -31.35 14.15 -7.40
CA TYR A 495 -30.78 12.90 -6.92
C TYR A 495 -31.58 12.37 -5.74
N ASP A 496 -31.70 11.05 -5.64
CA ASP A 496 -32.24 10.43 -4.44
C ASP A 496 -31.26 10.55 -3.25
N GLN A 497 -31.66 10.03 -2.09
CA GLN A 497 -30.82 10.01 -0.89
C GLN A 497 -29.54 9.15 -1.02
N TYR A 498 -29.34 8.50 -2.15
CA TYR A 498 -28.26 7.57 -2.45
C TYR A 498 -27.32 8.09 -3.55
N GLY A 499 -27.65 9.23 -4.17
CA GLY A 499 -26.86 9.85 -5.23
C GLY A 499 -27.25 9.42 -6.64
N SER A 500 -28.32 8.63 -6.81
CA SER A 500 -28.79 8.21 -8.13
C SER A 500 -29.63 9.32 -8.76
N PRO A 501 -29.45 9.63 -10.07
CA PRO A 501 -30.30 10.58 -10.77
C PRO A 501 -31.77 10.17 -10.70
N THR A 502 -32.65 11.13 -10.43
CA THR A 502 -34.11 10.94 -10.39
C THR A 502 -34.77 11.89 -11.37
N THR A 503 -35.94 11.50 -11.88
CA THR A 503 -36.77 12.40 -12.68
C THR A 503 -37.41 13.46 -11.77
N PRO A 504 -37.62 14.70 -12.26
CA PRO A 504 -38.39 15.70 -11.53
C PRO A 504 -39.75 15.12 -11.19
N ARG A 505 -40.16 15.19 -9.92
CA ARG A 505 -41.55 14.89 -9.56
C ARG A 505 -42.45 15.88 -10.32
N GLN A 506 -43.17 15.39 -11.34
CA GLN A 506 -44.27 16.14 -11.93
C GLN A 506 -45.26 16.44 -10.81
N GLY A 507 -45.60 17.72 -10.66
CA GLY A 507 -46.22 18.29 -9.48
C GLY A 507 -47.52 17.61 -9.03
N ALA A 508 -47.75 17.70 -7.72
CA ALA A 508 -49.09 17.81 -7.16
C ALA A 508 -49.37 19.29 -6.91
#